data_AF-A0A1G8MV79-F1
#
_entry.id   AF-A0A1G8MV79-F1
#
_cell.length_a   1.000
_cell.length_b   1.000
_cell.length_c   1.000
_cell.angle_alpha   90.00
_cell.angle_beta   90.00
_cell.angle_gamma   90.00
#
_symmetry.space_group_name_H-M   'P 1'
#
loop_
_entity.id
_entity.type
_entity.pdbx_description
1 polymer ?
#
loop_
_entity_poly.entity_id
_entity_poly.type
_entity_poly.pdbx_seq_one_letter_code
_entity_poly.pdbx_strand_id
1 'polypeptide(L)'
;MVAGSGSLFEQQFGIPPAVGYFLLVALVILTTILRTERIVTIISYISPYMIALALIVVVYSLFTSGMNFEELDNVAHDQLSAAPHWLLSALLYVSFNFSVGFAMMAVIGSTEKNKQAARRGAIVGGIILGVMVLVLNLGIYANIDQLQDAEMPTLALATEISPLVGILMAIALLGMIFNTATAMFYSFTARFVQAETPKFRGAVVIVGIVAFALGFIGFVDLVNTVYPMLGYVGFVLIGAVLVSLLRSRNKNH
;
A
#
# COMPACT_ATOMS: atom_id res chain seq x y z
N MET A 1 -7.46 1.59 1.61
CA MET A 1 -6.86 2.88 2.05
C MET A 1 -7.70 3.57 3.12
N VAL A 2 -8.98 3.91 2.86
CA VAL A 2 -9.87 4.51 3.87
C VAL A 2 -9.99 3.64 5.12
N ALA A 3 -10.33 2.35 4.98
CA ALA A 3 -10.35 1.42 6.12
C ALA A 3 -9.02 1.41 6.90
N GLY A 4 -7.90 1.41 6.18
CA GLY A 4 -6.56 1.47 6.79
C GLY A 4 -6.28 2.76 7.56
N SER A 5 -6.79 3.92 7.16
CA SER A 5 -6.63 5.12 7.99
C SER A 5 -7.43 5.04 9.27
N GLY A 6 -8.60 4.39 9.29
CA GLY A 6 -9.32 4.17 10.55
C GLY A 6 -8.59 3.23 11.49
N SER A 7 -8.12 2.09 10.98
CA SER A 7 -7.29 1.14 11.73
C SER A 7 -6.04 1.78 12.32
N LEU A 8 -5.37 2.66 11.57
CA LEU A 8 -4.23 3.41 12.06
C LEU A 8 -4.60 4.32 13.25
N PHE A 9 -5.74 5.02 13.15
CA PHE A 9 -6.20 5.92 14.22
C PHE A 9 -6.64 5.17 15.46
N GLU A 10 -7.32 4.04 15.29
CA GLU A 10 -7.74 3.17 16.38
C GLU A 10 -6.53 2.55 17.07
N GLN A 11 -5.60 1.97 16.32
CA GLN A 11 -4.44 1.28 16.88
C GLN A 11 -3.45 2.25 17.55
N GLN A 12 -3.16 3.42 16.95
CA GLN A 12 -2.17 4.34 17.51
C GLN A 12 -2.72 5.24 18.62
N PHE A 13 -3.97 5.68 18.48
CA PHE A 13 -4.53 6.75 19.32
C PHE A 13 -5.77 6.31 20.10
N GLY A 14 -6.29 5.09 19.90
CA GLY A 14 -7.53 4.62 20.51
C GLY A 14 -8.77 5.38 20.02
N ILE A 15 -8.67 6.06 18.86
CA ILE A 15 -9.75 6.90 18.33
C ILE A 15 -10.63 6.05 17.40
N PRO A 16 -11.97 6.18 17.45
CA PRO A 16 -12.87 5.44 16.58
C PRO A 16 -12.49 5.52 15.08
N PRO A 17 -12.49 4.41 14.32
CA PRO A 17 -12.07 4.37 12.93
C PRO A 17 -12.75 5.41 12.02
N ALA A 18 -14.01 5.73 12.30
CA ALA A 18 -14.79 6.72 11.57
C ALA A 18 -14.10 8.09 11.46
N VAL A 19 -13.35 8.49 12.49
CA VAL A 19 -12.57 9.74 12.47
C VAL A 19 -11.43 9.65 11.45
N GLY A 20 -10.70 8.53 11.45
CA GLY A 20 -9.64 8.27 10.48
C GLY A 20 -10.17 8.18 9.04
N TYR A 21 -11.37 7.61 8.85
CA TYR A 21 -12.04 7.58 7.54
C TYR A 21 -12.38 8.98 7.04
N PHE A 22 -13.02 9.78 7.91
CA PHE A 22 -13.45 11.13 7.58
C PHE A 22 -12.26 12.03 7.26
N LEU A 23 -11.23 12.02 8.11
CA LEU A 23 -10.03 12.84 7.91
C LEU A 23 -9.33 12.49 6.60
N LEU A 24 -9.14 11.20 6.31
CA LEU A 24 -8.49 10.79 5.06
C LEU A 24 -9.31 11.23 3.84
N VAL A 25 -10.61 10.95 3.82
CA VAL A 25 -11.48 11.29 2.68
C VAL A 25 -11.55 12.80 2.48
N ALA A 26 -11.70 13.57 3.55
CA ALA A 26 -11.73 15.04 3.48
C ALA A 26 -10.42 15.59 2.90
N LEU A 27 -9.27 15.09 3.36
CA LEU A 27 -7.97 15.46 2.82
C LEU A 27 -7.87 15.11 1.33
N VAL A 28 -8.16 13.86 0.94
CA VAL A 28 -8.07 13.41 -0.46
C VAL A 28 -8.96 14.24 -1.39
N ILE A 29 -10.19 14.55 -0.98
CA ILE A 29 -11.09 15.41 -1.77
C ILE A 29 -10.48 16.80 -1.92
N LEU A 30 -10.03 17.40 -0.81
CA LEU A 30 -9.46 18.75 -0.80
C LEU A 30 -8.24 18.84 -1.72
N THR A 31 -7.33 17.87 -1.63
CA THR A 31 -6.08 17.86 -2.38
C THR A 31 -6.29 17.57 -3.87
N THR A 32 -7.22 16.66 -4.20
CA THR A 32 -7.57 16.33 -5.58
C THR A 32 -8.26 17.51 -6.28
N ILE A 33 -9.04 18.33 -5.55
CA ILE A 33 -9.72 19.51 -6.10
C ILE A 33 -8.78 20.71 -6.24
N LEU A 34 -7.87 20.94 -5.28
CA LEU A 34 -7.02 22.13 -5.20
C LEU A 34 -5.78 22.12 -6.12
N ARG A 35 -5.65 21.15 -7.05
CA ARG A 35 -4.55 21.04 -8.04
C ARG A 35 -3.18 21.42 -7.48
N THR A 36 -2.83 20.91 -6.32
CA THR A 36 -1.65 21.44 -5.66
C THR A 36 -0.44 20.64 -6.10
N GLU A 37 0.28 21.14 -7.12
CA GLU A 37 1.61 20.63 -7.49
C GLU A 37 2.52 20.50 -6.26
N ARG A 38 2.35 21.38 -5.25
CA ARG A 38 3.06 21.33 -3.97
C ARG A 38 2.76 20.08 -3.13
N ILE A 39 1.57 19.47 -3.26
CA ILE A 39 1.19 18.27 -2.51
C ILE A 39 1.95 17.05 -3.04
N VAL A 40 2.14 16.97 -4.36
CA VAL A 40 2.94 15.90 -4.99
C VAL A 40 4.40 15.95 -4.52
N THR A 41 4.98 17.14 -4.35
CA THR A 41 6.36 17.29 -3.84
C THR A 41 6.50 16.85 -2.39
N ILE A 42 5.59 17.26 -1.49
CA ILE A 42 5.64 16.85 -0.06
C ILE A 42 5.50 15.33 0.07
N ILE A 43 4.57 14.76 -0.69
CA ILE A 43 4.33 13.31 -0.72
C ILE A 43 5.57 12.53 -1.17
N SER A 44 6.35 13.07 -2.12
CA SER A 44 7.54 12.39 -2.65
C SER A 44 8.62 12.15 -1.58
N TYR A 45 8.68 12.99 -0.53
CA TYR A 45 9.60 12.82 0.60
C TYR A 45 9.09 11.83 1.67
N ILE A 46 7.79 11.53 1.70
CA ILE A 46 7.21 10.61 2.68
C ILE A 46 7.67 9.17 2.41
N SER A 47 7.82 8.79 1.13
CA SER A 47 8.24 7.44 0.76
C SER A 47 9.63 7.06 1.30
N PRO A 48 10.71 7.84 1.06
CA PRO A 48 12.03 7.52 1.62
C PRO A 48 12.04 7.60 3.16
N TYR A 49 11.28 8.52 3.74
CA TYR A 49 11.13 8.61 5.20
C TYR A 49 10.51 7.33 5.79
N MET A 50 9.40 6.86 5.21
CA MET A 50 8.74 5.62 5.63
C MET A 50 9.68 4.42 5.49
N ILE A 51 10.41 4.32 4.38
CA ILE A 51 11.36 3.23 4.16
C ILE A 51 12.45 3.23 5.22
N ALA A 52 13.06 4.39 5.50
CA ALA A 52 14.10 4.48 6.51
C ALA A 52 13.58 4.12 7.91
N LEU A 53 12.42 4.65 8.29
CA LEU A 53 11.85 4.41 9.61
C LEU A 53 11.46 2.94 9.80
N ALA A 54 10.79 2.33 8.81
CA ALA A 54 10.39 0.93 8.87
C ALA A 54 11.60 0.00 8.93
N LEU A 55 12.69 0.31 8.22
CA LEU A 55 13.95 -0.44 8.34
C LEU A 55 14.53 -0.33 9.75
N ILE A 56 14.58 0.85 10.34
CA ILE A 56 15.10 1.05 11.70
C ILE A 56 14.28 0.23 12.71
N VAL A 57 12.95 0.32 12.64
CA VAL A 57 12.03 -0.40 13.54
C VAL A 57 12.24 -1.90 13.42
N VAL A 58 12.24 -2.43 12.19
CA VAL A 58 12.38 -3.87 11.96
C VAL A 58 13.75 -4.39 12.36
N VAL A 59 14.82 -3.70 11.97
CA VAL A 59 16.18 -4.11 12.32
C VAL A 59 16.35 -4.12 13.84
N TYR A 60 15.87 -3.08 14.53
CA TYR A 60 15.88 -3.04 15.99
C TYR A 60 15.09 -4.22 16.61
N SER A 61 13.89 -4.50 16.07
CA SER A 61 13.02 -5.58 16.55
C SER A 61 13.66 -6.97 16.36
N LEU A 62 14.42 -7.18 15.28
CA LEU A 62 15.16 -8.43 15.04
C LEU A 62 16.29 -8.68 16.05
N PHE A 63 16.90 -7.61 16.58
CA PHE A 63 17.96 -7.72 17.60
C PHE A 63 17.43 -7.81 19.03
N THR A 64 16.14 -7.51 19.23
CA THR A 64 15.50 -7.49 20.56
C THR A 64 14.49 -8.62 20.77
N SER A 65 14.08 -9.31 19.70
CA SER A 65 13.22 -10.49 19.76
C SER A 65 13.87 -11.65 20.52
N GLY A 66 13.14 -12.23 21.49
CA GLY A 66 13.50 -13.46 22.21
C GLY A 66 13.31 -14.67 21.30
N MET A 67 14.34 -15.00 20.53
CA MET A 67 14.24 -15.89 19.36
C MET A 67 14.13 -17.38 19.74
N ASN A 68 12.94 -17.86 20.06
CA ASN A 68 12.65 -19.30 20.20
C ASN A 68 11.87 -19.81 18.97
N PHE A 69 12.60 -20.26 17.95
CA PHE A 69 12.04 -20.58 16.63
C PHE A 69 10.95 -21.67 16.64
N GLU A 70 10.96 -22.61 17.58
CA GLU A 70 9.93 -23.66 17.67
C GLU A 70 8.58 -23.11 18.14
N GLU A 71 8.56 -22.08 18.99
CA GLU A 71 7.32 -21.43 19.43
C GLU A 71 6.77 -20.50 18.35
N LEU A 72 7.65 -19.80 17.62
CA LEU A 72 7.26 -18.91 16.53
C LEU A 72 6.61 -19.65 15.35
N ASP A 73 7.11 -20.84 14.98
CA ASP A 73 6.57 -21.57 13.84
C ASP A 73 5.14 -22.06 14.10
N ASN A 74 4.84 -22.50 15.33
CA ASN A 74 3.50 -22.90 15.73
C ASN A 74 2.53 -21.71 15.69
N VAL A 75 2.94 -20.55 16.23
CA VAL A 75 2.12 -19.32 16.21
C VAL A 75 1.88 -18.83 14.78
N ALA A 76 2.87 -18.95 13.89
CA ALA A 76 2.74 -18.53 12.50
C ALA A 76 1.77 -19.39 11.68
N HIS A 77 1.65 -20.69 11.99
CA HIS A 77 0.74 -21.59 11.29
C HIS A 77 -0.74 -21.36 11.65
N ASP A 78 -1.02 -20.84 12.85
CA ASP A 78 -2.38 -20.53 13.31
C ASP A 78 -2.90 -19.20 12.76
N GLN A 79 -2.06 -18.39 12.12
CA GLN A 79 -2.45 -17.11 11.54
C GLN A 79 -3.25 -17.25 10.25
N LEU A 80 -4.18 -16.33 10.03
CA LEU A 80 -5.02 -16.30 8.83
C LEU A 80 -4.15 -16.07 7.59
N SER A 81 -4.02 -17.09 6.74
CA SER A 81 -3.27 -16.96 5.49
C SER A 81 -4.18 -16.63 4.31
N ALA A 82 -3.78 -15.62 3.53
CA ALA A 82 -4.43 -15.24 2.29
C ALA A 82 -4.34 -16.31 1.18
N ALA A 83 -3.44 -17.29 1.30
CA ALA A 83 -3.29 -18.40 0.35
C ALA A 83 -2.72 -19.67 1.01
N PRO A 84 -2.99 -20.86 0.46
CA PRO A 84 -2.53 -22.13 1.06
C PRO A 84 -1.02 -22.35 1.04
N HIS A 85 -0.24 -21.53 0.30
CA HIS A 85 1.22 -21.67 0.22
C HIS A 85 1.90 -20.30 0.11
N TRP A 86 3.00 -20.08 0.83
CA TRP A 86 3.72 -18.79 0.90
C TRP A 86 4.10 -18.24 -0.48
N LEU A 87 4.51 -19.12 -1.40
CA LEU A 87 4.85 -18.72 -2.78
C LEU A 87 3.65 -18.14 -3.52
N LEU A 88 2.45 -18.72 -3.34
CA LEU A 88 1.24 -18.19 -3.94
C LEU A 88 0.86 -16.86 -3.28
N SER A 89 1.00 -16.72 -1.96
CA SER A 89 0.79 -15.44 -1.25
C SER A 89 1.73 -14.35 -1.77
N ALA A 90 3.02 -14.68 -1.98
CA ALA A 90 3.99 -13.76 -2.54
C ALA A 90 3.64 -13.34 -3.98
N LEU A 91 3.26 -14.29 -4.82
CA LEU A 91 2.84 -14.00 -6.20
C LEU A 91 1.54 -13.18 -6.24
N LEU A 92 0.56 -13.49 -5.38
CA LEU A 92 -0.67 -12.72 -5.25
C LEU A 92 -0.37 -11.29 -4.79
N TYR A 93 0.54 -11.10 -3.84
CA TYR A 93 0.95 -9.78 -3.38
C TYR A 93 1.61 -8.96 -4.50
N VAL A 94 2.55 -9.55 -5.23
CA VAL A 94 3.19 -8.89 -6.39
C VAL A 94 2.15 -8.52 -7.44
N SER A 95 1.25 -9.45 -7.74
CA SER A 95 0.21 -9.30 -8.75
C SER A 95 -0.83 -8.23 -8.37
N PHE A 96 -1.22 -8.19 -7.09
CA PHE A 96 -2.08 -7.16 -6.53
C PHE A 96 -1.46 -5.77 -6.68
N ASN A 97 -0.21 -5.61 -6.24
CA ASN A 97 0.51 -4.34 -6.35
C ASN A 97 0.67 -3.89 -7.82
N PHE A 98 0.96 -4.83 -8.72
CA PHE A 98 1.01 -4.57 -10.15
C PHE A 98 -0.32 -4.04 -10.68
N SER A 99 -1.43 -4.72 -10.34
CA SER A 99 -2.79 -4.36 -10.80
C SER A 99 -3.18 -2.96 -10.37
N VAL A 100 -2.96 -2.67 -9.08
CA VAL A 100 -3.30 -1.40 -8.47
C VAL A 100 -2.48 -0.26 -9.06
N GLY A 101 -1.18 -0.49 -9.28
CA GLY A 101 -0.28 0.51 -9.86
C GLY A 101 -0.35 0.61 -11.39
N PHE A 102 -0.99 -0.34 -12.08
CA PHE A 102 -0.90 -0.50 -13.54
C PHE A 102 -1.25 0.77 -14.31
N ALA A 103 -2.37 1.41 -13.97
CA ALA A 103 -2.84 2.61 -14.66
C ALA A 103 -1.81 3.75 -14.57
N MET A 104 -1.28 4.02 -13.38
CA MET A 104 -0.30 5.09 -13.19
C MET A 104 1.06 4.73 -13.79
N MET A 105 1.49 3.47 -13.69
CA MET A 105 2.71 2.99 -14.37
C MET A 105 2.62 3.16 -15.88
N ALA A 106 1.46 2.90 -16.49
CA ALA A 106 1.23 3.11 -17.91
C ALA A 106 1.29 4.60 -18.30
N VAL A 107 0.68 5.48 -17.49
CA VAL A 107 0.74 6.94 -17.70
C VAL A 107 2.19 7.42 -17.62
N ILE A 108 2.89 7.16 -16.51
CA ILE A 108 4.29 7.58 -16.32
C ILE A 108 5.17 7.00 -17.43
N GLY A 109 5.03 5.72 -17.73
CA GLY A 109 5.80 5.04 -18.77
C GLY A 109 5.55 5.61 -20.18
N SER A 110 4.36 6.14 -20.46
CA SER A 110 4.06 6.79 -21.75
C SER A 110 4.64 8.19 -21.87
N THR A 111 4.85 8.88 -20.75
CA THR A 111 5.41 10.24 -20.71
C THR A 111 6.94 10.29 -20.67
N GLU A 112 7.58 9.19 -20.23
CA GLU A 112 9.04 9.11 -20.15
C GLU A 112 9.67 8.87 -21.53
N LYS A 113 10.48 9.82 -21.98
CA LYS A 113 11.15 9.76 -23.30
C LYS A 113 12.31 8.77 -23.30
N ASN A 114 12.96 8.56 -22.16
CA ASN A 114 14.11 7.67 -22.04
C ASN A 114 13.69 6.26 -21.57
N LYS A 115 13.48 5.36 -22.53
CA LYS A 115 13.16 3.95 -22.27
C LYS A 115 14.16 3.23 -21.37
N GLN A 116 15.45 3.58 -21.44
CA GLN A 116 16.48 2.95 -20.61
C GLN A 116 16.40 3.43 -19.16
N ALA A 117 16.12 4.72 -18.94
CA ALA A 117 15.86 5.27 -17.62
C ALA A 117 14.60 4.64 -17.00
N ALA A 118 13.50 4.55 -17.75
CA ALA A 118 12.27 3.88 -17.32
C ALA A 118 12.53 2.42 -16.90
N ARG A 119 13.29 1.67 -17.72
CA ARG A 119 13.65 0.27 -17.40
C ARG A 119 14.49 0.16 -16.13
N ARG A 120 15.51 1.01 -15.97
CA ARG A 120 16.36 1.01 -14.76
C ARG A 120 15.56 1.39 -13.52
N GLY A 121 14.68 2.39 -13.62
CA GLY A 121 13.79 2.79 -12.54
C GLY A 121 12.87 1.66 -12.09
N ALA A 122 12.27 0.94 -13.04
CA ALA A 122 11.44 -0.22 -12.74
C ALA A 122 12.20 -1.36 -12.04
N ILE A 123 13.42 -1.68 -12.51
CA ILE A 123 14.25 -2.74 -11.89
C ILE A 123 14.69 -2.34 -10.48
N VAL A 124 15.24 -1.14 -10.32
CA VAL A 124 15.72 -0.65 -9.02
C VAL A 124 14.58 -0.53 -8.02
N GLY A 125 13.44 0.04 -8.44
CA GLY A 125 12.24 0.13 -7.61
C GLY A 125 11.72 -1.23 -7.18
N GLY A 126 11.67 -2.20 -8.11
CA GLY A 126 11.25 -3.58 -7.80
C GLY A 126 12.18 -4.28 -6.80
N ILE A 127 13.50 -4.13 -6.95
CA ILE A 127 14.48 -4.71 -6.02
C ILE A 127 14.35 -4.09 -4.63
N ILE A 128 14.27 -2.75 -4.54
CA ILE A 128 14.13 -2.05 -3.26
C ILE A 128 12.84 -2.50 -2.56
N LEU A 129 11.71 -2.54 -3.27
CA LEU A 129 10.44 -3.01 -2.73
C LEU A 129 10.51 -4.48 -2.28
N GLY A 130 11.13 -5.35 -3.06
CA GLY A 130 11.28 -6.77 -2.73
C GLY A 130 12.11 -6.98 -1.45
N VAL A 131 13.27 -6.35 -1.36
CA VAL A 131 14.14 -6.40 -0.17
C VAL A 131 13.39 -5.84 1.04
N MET A 132 12.68 -4.73 0.87
CA MET A 132 11.93 -4.10 1.95
C MET A 132 10.83 -5.02 2.51
N VAL A 133 10.05 -5.62 1.62
CA VAL A 133 8.98 -6.57 2.02
C VAL A 133 9.56 -7.78 2.71
N LEU A 134 10.70 -8.31 2.23
CA LEU A 134 11.38 -9.43 2.87
C LEU A 134 11.82 -9.09 4.29
N VAL A 135 12.52 -7.96 4.47
CA VAL A 135 12.98 -7.50 5.79
C VAL A 135 11.79 -7.29 6.72
N LEU A 136 10.72 -6.62 6.27
CA LEU A 136 9.50 -6.41 7.06
C LEU A 136 8.85 -7.73 7.51
N ASN A 137 8.74 -8.71 6.61
CA ASN A 137 8.17 -10.02 6.96
C ASN A 137 9.03 -10.75 7.98
N LEU A 138 10.36 -10.69 7.87
CA LEU A 138 11.25 -11.28 8.88
C LEU A 138 11.07 -10.60 10.24
N GLY A 139 10.95 -9.27 10.28
CA GLY A 139 10.72 -8.51 11.51
C GLY A 139 9.42 -8.85 12.20
N ILE A 140 8.33 -8.95 11.42
CA ILE A 140 7.01 -9.35 11.93
C ILE A 140 7.06 -10.80 12.42
N TYR A 141 7.63 -11.71 11.63
CA TYR A 141 7.76 -13.12 12.01
C TYR A 141 8.51 -13.28 13.33
N ALA A 142 9.61 -12.56 13.51
CA ALA A 142 10.43 -12.61 14.73
C ALA A 142 9.71 -12.13 16.00
N ASN A 143 8.58 -11.43 15.87
CA ASN A 143 7.81 -10.86 16.99
C ASN A 143 6.32 -11.23 16.87
N ILE A 144 6.02 -12.32 16.18
CA ILE A 144 4.64 -12.69 15.83
C ILE A 144 3.80 -13.02 17.06
N ASP A 145 4.43 -13.47 18.15
CA ASP A 145 3.85 -13.72 19.46
C ASP A 145 3.12 -12.50 20.03
N GLN A 146 3.65 -11.30 19.80
CA GLN A 146 3.13 -10.04 20.33
C GLN A 146 2.23 -9.27 19.36
N LEU A 147 2.14 -9.71 18.10
CA LEU A 147 1.52 -8.95 17.01
C LEU A 147 0.24 -9.56 16.46
N GLN A 148 -0.25 -10.65 17.04
CA GLN A 148 -1.34 -11.47 16.48
C GLN A 148 -2.64 -10.69 16.29
N ASP A 149 -2.97 -9.81 17.24
CA ASP A 149 -4.20 -9.01 17.22
C ASP A 149 -4.00 -7.63 16.58
N ALA A 150 -2.77 -7.30 16.14
CA ALA A 150 -2.47 -6.00 15.57
C ALA A 150 -2.91 -5.94 14.09
N GLU A 151 -3.89 -5.08 13.79
CA GLU A 151 -4.31 -4.84 12.41
C GLU A 151 -3.16 -4.27 11.54
N MET A 152 -2.25 -3.51 12.17
CA MET A 152 -1.04 -2.97 11.57
C MET A 152 0.21 -3.43 12.34
N PRO A 153 0.76 -4.63 12.06
CA PRO A 153 1.89 -5.19 12.82
C PRO A 153 3.13 -4.29 12.85
N THR A 154 3.45 -3.61 11.75
CA THR A 154 4.60 -2.70 11.67
C THR A 154 4.44 -1.46 12.54
N LEU A 155 3.20 -0.99 12.75
CA LEU A 155 2.89 0.11 13.65
C LEU A 155 2.93 -0.32 15.12
N ALA A 156 2.47 -1.54 15.41
CA ALA A 156 2.59 -2.13 16.74
C ALA A 156 4.06 -2.29 17.13
N LEU A 157 4.90 -2.87 16.25
CA LEU A 157 6.36 -2.94 16.45
C LEU A 157 6.98 -1.57 16.75
N ALA A 158 6.60 -0.54 16.00
CA ALA A 158 7.10 0.81 16.22
C ALA A 158 6.69 1.37 17.60
N THR A 159 5.49 1.03 18.06
CA THR A 159 4.93 1.50 19.34
C THR A 159 5.56 0.79 20.54
N GLU A 160 5.87 -0.50 20.40
CA GLU A 160 6.59 -1.29 21.40
C GLU A 160 8.00 -0.72 21.68
N ILE A 161 8.69 -0.22 20.65
CA ILE A 161 10.00 0.43 20.84
C ILE A 161 9.87 1.68 21.71
N SER A 162 8.95 2.58 21.34
CA SER A 162 8.54 3.70 22.19
C SER A 162 7.29 4.38 21.61
N PRO A 163 6.49 5.06 22.45
CA PRO A 163 5.33 5.84 21.98
C PRO A 163 5.69 6.89 20.92
N LEU A 164 6.89 7.50 21.01
CA LEU A 164 7.35 8.48 20.03
C LEU A 164 7.60 7.84 18.67
N VAL A 165 8.22 6.66 18.62
CA VAL A 165 8.48 5.93 17.38
C VAL A 165 7.18 5.46 16.75
N GLY A 166 6.20 5.01 17.56
CA GLY A 166 4.83 4.74 17.11
C GLY A 166 4.18 5.93 16.42
N ILE A 167 4.21 7.12 17.04
CA ILE A 167 3.67 8.36 16.45
C ILE A 167 4.37 8.72 15.13
N LEU A 168 5.70 8.63 15.07
CA LEU A 168 6.45 8.86 13.84
C LEU A 168 6.05 7.87 12.74
N MET A 169 5.86 6.60 13.09
CA MET A 169 5.41 5.56 12.16
C MET A 169 3.97 5.82 11.68
N ALA A 170 3.08 6.23 12.58
CA ALA A 170 1.70 6.60 12.23
C ALA A 170 1.67 7.78 11.25
N ILE A 171 2.50 8.81 11.43
CA ILE A 171 2.62 9.93 10.49
C ILE A 171 3.13 9.42 9.13
N ALA A 172 4.14 8.56 9.12
CA ALA A 172 4.69 7.98 7.89
C ALA A 172 3.62 7.16 7.13
N LEU A 173 2.92 6.27 7.83
CA LEU A 173 1.87 5.42 7.27
C LEU A 173 0.68 6.24 6.79
N LEU A 174 0.20 7.20 7.57
CA LEU A 174 -0.89 8.08 7.17
C LEU A 174 -0.53 8.85 5.90
N GLY A 175 0.70 9.36 5.80
CA GLY A 175 1.21 10.01 4.61
C GLY A 175 1.22 9.09 3.37
N MET A 176 1.64 7.83 3.54
CA MET A 176 1.62 6.83 2.46
C MET A 176 0.20 6.44 2.04
N ILE A 177 -0.69 6.19 3.01
CA ILE A 177 -2.11 5.90 2.77
C ILE A 177 -2.78 7.05 2.03
N PHE A 178 -2.50 8.29 2.45
CA PHE A 178 -3.00 9.50 1.81
C PHE A 178 -2.50 9.66 0.37
N ASN A 179 -1.21 9.41 0.12
CA ASN A 179 -0.64 9.43 -1.22
C ASN A 179 -1.35 8.43 -2.15
N THR A 180 -1.41 7.16 -1.74
CA THR A 180 -2.04 6.11 -2.53
C THR A 180 -3.52 6.39 -2.76
N ALA A 181 -4.26 6.84 -1.73
CA ALA A 181 -5.66 7.20 -1.86
C ALA A 181 -5.87 8.35 -2.86
N THR A 182 -5.05 9.40 -2.80
CA THR A 182 -5.12 10.54 -3.71
C THR A 182 -4.89 10.12 -5.17
N ALA A 183 -3.83 9.33 -5.42
CA ALA A 183 -3.54 8.83 -6.76
C ALA A 183 -4.69 7.97 -7.31
N MET A 184 -5.24 7.06 -6.50
CA MET A 184 -6.35 6.19 -6.90
C MET A 184 -7.64 6.99 -7.18
N PHE A 185 -8.00 7.93 -6.32
CA PHE A 185 -9.18 8.78 -6.51
C PHE A 185 -9.09 9.58 -7.81
N TYR A 186 -7.92 10.17 -8.06
CA TYR A 186 -7.67 10.92 -9.29
C TYR A 186 -7.79 10.01 -10.51
N SER A 187 -7.03 8.91 -10.56
CA SER A 187 -7.01 8.00 -11.71
C SER A 187 -8.37 7.34 -11.97
N PHE A 188 -9.10 6.96 -10.92
CA PHE A 188 -10.43 6.39 -11.05
C PHE A 188 -11.43 7.41 -11.59
N THR A 189 -11.46 8.61 -11.02
CA THR A 189 -12.41 9.65 -11.45
C THR A 189 -12.11 10.14 -12.87
N ALA A 190 -10.83 10.29 -13.21
CA ALA A 190 -10.38 10.76 -14.53
C ALA A 190 -10.74 9.77 -15.66
N ARG A 191 -11.07 8.52 -15.33
CA ARG A 191 -11.52 7.51 -16.29
C ARG A 191 -12.95 7.74 -16.78
N PHE A 192 -13.80 8.38 -15.97
CA PHE A 192 -15.21 8.59 -16.27
C PHE A 192 -15.54 10.06 -16.57
N VAL A 193 -14.80 10.97 -15.96
CA VAL A 193 -15.02 12.41 -16.09
C VAL A 193 -13.71 13.07 -16.45
N GLN A 194 -13.74 13.93 -17.47
CA GLN A 194 -12.57 14.70 -17.87
C GLN A 194 -12.01 15.44 -16.65
N ALA A 195 -10.75 15.16 -16.34
CA ALA A 195 -10.02 15.80 -15.25
C ALA A 195 -10.18 17.32 -15.33
N GLU A 196 -9.98 17.99 -14.19
CA GLU A 196 -9.85 19.45 -14.17
C GLU A 196 -11.12 20.27 -14.46
N THR A 197 -12.28 19.62 -14.59
CA THR A 197 -13.59 20.26 -14.81
C THR A 197 -14.41 20.41 -13.51
N PRO A 198 -15.43 21.30 -13.45
CA PRO A 198 -16.35 21.35 -12.31
C PRO A 198 -17.07 20.01 -12.06
N LYS A 199 -17.40 19.29 -13.14
CA LYS A 199 -17.98 17.94 -13.08
C LYS A 199 -17.04 16.94 -12.41
N PHE A 200 -15.73 17.03 -12.67
CA PHE A 200 -14.72 16.20 -12.02
C PHE A 200 -14.70 16.43 -10.51
N ARG A 201 -14.75 17.68 -10.06
CA ARG A 201 -14.79 18.02 -8.62
C ARG A 201 -16.00 17.38 -7.92
N GLY A 202 -17.18 17.46 -8.55
CA GLY A 202 -18.38 16.81 -8.03
C GLY A 202 -18.25 15.27 -8.00
N ALA A 203 -17.67 14.68 -9.05
CA ALA A 203 -17.45 13.24 -9.11
C ALA A 203 -16.47 12.75 -8.03
N VAL A 204 -15.39 13.49 -7.75
CA VAL A 204 -14.45 13.18 -6.66
C VAL A 204 -15.15 13.14 -5.30
N VAL A 205 -16.07 14.08 -5.04
CA VAL A 205 -16.86 14.10 -3.80
C VAL A 205 -17.76 12.86 -3.70
N ILE A 206 -18.45 12.49 -4.77
CA ILE A 206 -19.31 11.29 -4.80
C ILE A 206 -18.46 10.03 -4.54
N VAL A 207 -17.32 9.90 -5.23
CA VAL A 207 -16.37 8.79 -5.01
C VAL A 207 -15.90 8.76 -3.55
N GLY A 208 -15.63 9.92 -2.94
CA GLY A 208 -15.25 10.01 -1.53
C GLY A 208 -16.33 9.56 -0.57
N ILE A 209 -17.59 9.92 -0.80
CA ILE A 209 -18.72 9.46 0.01
C ILE A 209 -18.85 7.94 -0.07
N VAL A 210 -18.75 7.37 -1.28
CA VAL A 210 -18.78 5.91 -1.47
C VAL A 210 -17.60 5.24 -0.77
N ALA A 211 -16.39 5.78 -0.92
CA ALA A 211 -15.20 5.24 -0.27
C ALA A 211 -15.25 5.34 1.26
N PHE A 212 -15.87 6.39 1.80
CA PHE A 212 -16.15 6.52 3.23
C PHE A 212 -17.07 5.41 3.72
N ALA A 213 -18.19 5.16 3.01
CA ALA A 213 -19.12 4.09 3.34
C ALA A 213 -18.47 2.69 3.25
N LEU A 214 -17.66 2.44 2.22
CA LEU A 214 -16.92 1.19 2.07
C LEU A 214 -15.78 1.03 3.11
N GLY A 215 -15.35 2.12 3.75
CA GLY A 215 -14.35 2.09 4.83
C GLY A 215 -14.79 1.24 6.03
N PHE A 216 -16.10 1.18 6.29
CA PHE A 216 -16.69 0.42 7.40
C PHE A 216 -16.67 -1.10 7.22
N ILE A 217 -16.22 -1.61 6.06
CA ILE A 217 -16.00 -3.05 5.87
C ILE A 217 -14.87 -3.56 6.78
N GLY A 218 -13.95 -2.69 7.22
CA GLY A 218 -12.81 -3.07 8.05
C GLY A 218 -11.55 -3.35 7.23
N PHE A 219 -10.38 -3.03 7.79
CA PHE A 219 -9.12 -3.14 7.08
C PHE A 219 -8.68 -4.59 6.90
N VAL A 220 -8.74 -5.39 7.98
CA VAL A 220 -8.35 -6.80 7.99
C VAL A 220 -9.19 -7.61 6.98
N ASP A 221 -10.51 -7.40 6.97
CA ASP A 221 -11.41 -8.07 6.03
C ASP A 221 -11.07 -7.73 4.57
N LEU A 222 -10.77 -6.47 4.26
CA LEU A 222 -10.36 -6.05 2.92
C LEU A 222 -9.02 -6.67 2.49
N VAL A 223 -8.06 -6.78 3.42
CA VAL A 223 -6.75 -7.40 3.15
C VAL A 223 -6.88 -8.91 2.94
N ASN A 224 -7.77 -9.58 3.65
CA ASN A 224 -7.95 -11.03 3.54
C ASN A 224 -8.86 -11.47 2.38
N THR A 225 -9.70 -10.57 1.85
CA THR A 225 -10.65 -10.89 0.78
C THR A 225 -10.34 -10.16 -0.54
N VAL A 226 -10.45 -8.83 -0.55
CA VAL A 226 -10.36 -8.02 -1.76
C VAL A 226 -8.95 -8.02 -2.34
N TYR A 227 -7.91 -8.01 -1.50
CA TYR A 227 -6.52 -7.98 -1.97
C TYR A 227 -6.14 -9.27 -2.73
N PRO A 228 -6.40 -10.50 -2.21
CA PRO A 228 -6.22 -11.73 -2.98
C PRO A 228 -7.03 -11.76 -4.27
N MET A 229 -8.31 -11.35 -4.23
CA MET A 229 -9.15 -11.29 -5.44
C MET A 229 -8.53 -10.40 -6.53
N LEU A 230 -8.07 -9.20 -6.15
CA LEU A 230 -7.35 -8.32 -7.06
C LEU A 230 -5.98 -8.87 -7.48
N GLY A 231 -5.33 -9.66 -6.64
CA GLY A 231 -4.13 -10.43 -6.99
C GLY A 231 -4.38 -11.40 -8.15
N TYR A 232 -5.50 -12.12 -8.15
CA TYR A 232 -5.86 -12.99 -9.29
C TYR A 232 -6.15 -12.20 -10.57
N VAL A 233 -6.86 -11.07 -10.47
CA VAL A 233 -7.05 -10.15 -11.60
C VAL A 233 -5.70 -9.67 -12.16
N GLY A 234 -4.73 -9.44 -11.29
CA GLY A 234 -3.39 -9.06 -11.69
C GLY A 234 -2.65 -10.10 -12.50
N PHE A 235 -2.86 -11.39 -12.25
CA PHE A 235 -2.21 -12.43 -13.03
C PHE A 235 -2.71 -12.38 -14.47
N VAL A 236 -4.01 -12.13 -14.65
CA VAL A 236 -4.60 -11.93 -15.97
C VAL A 236 -4.00 -10.69 -16.66
N LEU A 237 -3.84 -9.58 -15.94
CA LEU A 237 -3.23 -8.36 -16.48
C LEU A 237 -1.77 -8.57 -16.88
N ILE A 238 -0.96 -9.16 -16.00
CA ILE A 238 0.45 -9.49 -16.27
C ILE A 238 0.54 -10.42 -17.48
N GLY A 239 -0.29 -11.46 -17.54
CA GLY A 239 -0.36 -12.38 -18.68
C GLY A 239 -0.71 -11.66 -19.99
N ALA A 240 -1.71 -10.77 -19.97
CA ALA A 240 -2.11 -9.99 -21.14
C ALA A 240 -0.98 -9.07 -21.63
N VAL A 241 -0.26 -8.41 -20.70
CA VAL A 241 0.90 -7.57 -21.03
C VAL A 241 2.03 -8.42 -21.64
N LEU A 242 2.34 -9.59 -21.05
CA LEU A 242 3.36 -10.50 -21.58
C LEU A 242 3.02 -10.98 -23.00
N VAL A 243 1.76 -11.39 -23.23
CA VAL A 243 1.30 -11.80 -24.57
C VAL A 243 1.39 -10.65 -25.57
N SER A 244 1.01 -9.45 -25.17
CA SER A 244 1.13 -8.24 -26.00
C SER A 244 2.59 -7.96 -26.39
N LEU A 245 3.51 -8.05 -25.43
CA LEU A 245 4.94 -7.87 -25.65
C LEU A 245 5.51 -8.92 -26.62
N LEU A 246 5.14 -10.19 -26.47
CA LEU A 246 5.59 -11.27 -27.36
C LEU A 246 5.08 -11.06 -28.79
N ARG A 247 3.80 -10.70 -28.96
CA ARG A 247 3.21 -10.40 -30.27
C ARG A 247 3.85 -9.18 -30.94
N SER A 248 4.18 -8.13 -30.17
CA SER A 248 4.85 -6.94 -30.71
C SER A 248 6.28 -7.21 -31.16
N ARG A 249 7.01 -8.12 -30.51
CA ARG A 249 8.37 -8.50 -30.95
C ARG A 249 8.36 -9.30 -32.25
N ASN A 250 7.36 -10.17 -32.45
CA ASN A 250 7.19 -10.92 -33.70
C ASN A 250 6.77 -10.06 -34.91
N LYS A 251 6.27 -8.83 -34.70
CA LYS A 251 5.90 -7.91 -35.78
C LYS A 251 7.05 -7.01 -36.26
N ASN A 252 8.14 -6.95 -35.49
CA ASN A 252 9.32 -6.11 -35.75
C ASN A 252 10.52 -6.93 -36.28
N HIS A 253 10.29 -8.20 -36.63
CA HIS A 253 11.16 -9.07 -37.41
C HIS A 253 10.43 -9.44 -38.69
#